data_AF-A0A843BT06-F1
#
_entry.id   AF-A0A843BT06-F1
#
_cell.length_a   1.000
_cell.length_b   1.000
_cell.length_c   1.000
_cell.angle_alpha   90.00
_cell.angle_beta   90.00
_cell.angle_gamma   90.00
#
_symmetry.space_group_name_H-M   'P 1'
#
loop_
_entity.id
_entity.type
_entity.pdbx_description
1 polymer ?
#
loop_
_entity_poly.entity_id
_entity_poly.type
_entity_poly.pdbx_seq_one_letter_code
_entity_poly.pdbx_strand_id
1 'polypeptide(L)'
;MNKETEKPVKEAFQFTPKHFTIIIPVVLILSIGILAAAIYLFLEPGLISGIVFGVVMLVLFVIPLILAIVFYFKKVKAPIQEITEKKKIEIHRVE
;
A
#
# COMPACT_ATOMS: atom_id res chain seq x y z
N MET A 1 26.91 -35.92 13.32
CA MET A 1 26.31 -35.52 12.03
C MET A 1 24.85 -35.20 12.28
N ASN A 2 24.48 -33.92 12.37
CA ASN A 2 23.08 -33.49 12.34
C ASN A 2 23.05 -32.07 11.78
N LYS A 3 22.65 -31.93 10.51
CA LYS A 3 22.38 -30.64 9.86
C LYS A 3 20.87 -30.44 9.94
N GLU A 4 20.38 -29.91 11.06
CA GLU A 4 19.06 -29.32 11.10
C GLU A 4 19.13 -28.02 10.29
N THR A 5 18.54 -28.06 9.11
CA THR A 5 18.47 -26.95 8.19
C THR A 5 17.37 -26.02 8.69
N GLU A 6 17.76 -24.97 9.40
CA GLU A 6 16.91 -23.82 9.66
C GLU A 6 16.35 -23.33 8.31
N LYS A 7 15.05 -23.51 8.11
CA LYS A 7 14.32 -22.89 7.00
C LYS A 7 14.37 -21.37 7.22
N PRO A 8 14.96 -20.58 6.31
CA PRO A 8 14.91 -19.14 6.47
C PRO A 8 13.47 -18.68 6.26
N VAL A 9 12.93 -18.01 7.27
CA VAL A 9 11.72 -17.20 7.24
C VAL A 9 11.89 -16.17 6.11
N LYS A 10 11.39 -16.49 4.91
CA LYS A 10 11.32 -15.56 3.79
C LYS A 10 9.96 -14.88 3.79
N GLU A 11 9.76 -13.96 4.73
CA GLU A 11 8.79 -12.86 4.56
C GLU A 11 9.50 -11.58 4.07
N ALA A 12 10.49 -11.73 3.19
CA ALA A 12 10.90 -10.61 2.36
C ALA A 12 9.80 -10.40 1.33
N PHE A 13 9.09 -9.28 1.40
CA PHE A 13 8.11 -8.84 0.41
C PHE A 13 8.78 -8.89 -0.98
N GLN A 14 8.56 -9.99 -1.72
CA GLN A 14 9.22 -10.21 -3.01
C GLN A 14 8.55 -9.31 -4.05
N PHE A 15 9.06 -8.08 -4.19
CA PHE A 15 8.76 -7.23 -5.34
C PHE A 15 9.23 -7.94 -6.62
N THR A 16 8.33 -8.71 -7.22
CA THR A 16 8.58 -9.33 -8.53
C THR A 16 8.65 -8.25 -9.61
N PRO A 17 9.40 -8.45 -10.71
CA PRO A 17 9.56 -7.46 -11.79
C PRO A 17 8.23 -6.99 -12.42
N LYS A 18 7.16 -7.79 -12.27
CA LYS A 18 5.79 -7.43 -12.65
C LYS A 18 5.22 -6.25 -11.83
N HIS A 19 5.64 -6.08 -10.58
CA HIS A 19 5.25 -4.94 -9.77
C HIS A 19 5.92 -3.66 -10.27
N PHE A 20 7.21 -3.71 -10.60
CA PHE A 20 7.93 -2.57 -11.15
C PHE A 20 7.36 -2.08 -12.48
N THR A 21 7.01 -3.01 -13.38
CA THR A 21 6.40 -2.67 -14.67
C THR A 21 5.05 -1.98 -14.57
N ILE A 22 4.33 -2.13 -13.45
CA ILE A 22 3.03 -1.45 -13.22
C ILE A 22 3.21 -0.20 -12.37
N ILE A 23 4.01 -0.26 -11.31
CA ILE A 23 4.22 0.85 -10.37
C ILE A 23 4.91 2.02 -11.06
N ILE A 24 5.94 1.77 -11.89
CA ILE A 24 6.71 2.84 -12.52
C ILE A 24 5.83 3.69 -13.46
N PRO A 25 5.06 3.12 -14.41
CA PRO A 25 4.16 3.92 -15.25
C PRO A 25 3.09 4.66 -14.45
N VAL A 26 2.54 4.03 -13.41
CA VAL A 26 1.51 4.67 -12.56
C VAL A 26 2.09 5.90 -11.86
N VAL A 27 3.27 5.79 -11.24
CA VAL A 27 3.94 6.92 -10.59
C VAL A 27 4.27 8.01 -11.60
N LEU A 28 4.70 7.64 -12.82
CA LEU A 28 5.01 8.60 -13.87
C LEU A 28 3.76 9.40 -14.29
N ILE A 29 2.64 8.72 -14.54
CA ILE A 29 1.37 9.35 -14.92
C ILE A 29 0.87 10.29 -13.81
N LEU A 30 0.94 9.85 -12.55
CA LEU A 30 0.56 10.69 -11.41
C LEU A 30 1.42 11.95 -11.33
N SER A 31 2.73 11.80 -11.53
CA SER A 31 3.69 12.93 -11.51
C SER A 31 3.40 13.94 -12.61
N ILE A 32 3.08 13.47 -13.82
CA ILE A 32 2.72 14.33 -14.96
C ILE A 32 1.40 15.07 -14.68
N GLY A 33 0.39 14.38 -14.14
CA GLY A 33 -0.89 15.01 -13.81
C GLY A 33 -0.76 16.12 -12.78
N ILE A 34 0.05 15.89 -11.74
CA ILE A 34 0.39 16.90 -10.73
C ILE A 34 1.12 18.07 -11.35
N LEU A 35 2.13 17.81 -12.18
CA LEU A 35 2.93 18.85 -12.82
C LEU A 35 2.06 19.73 -13.74
N ALA A 36 1.17 19.13 -14.54
CA ALA A 36 0.25 19.87 -15.39
C ALA A 36 -0.70 20.77 -14.59
N ALA A 37 -1.28 20.25 -13.49
CA ALA A 37 -2.14 21.03 -12.62
C ALA A 37 -1.40 22.17 -11.93
N ALA A 38 -0.14 21.96 -11.53
CA ALA A 38 0.71 22.99 -10.96
C ALA A 38 1.02 24.08 -11.99
N ILE A 39 1.40 23.70 -13.22
CA ILE A 39 1.66 24.66 -14.30
C ILE A 39 0.41 25.49 -14.59
N TYR A 40 -0.77 24.86 -14.65
CA TYR A 40 -2.04 25.58 -14.85
C TYR A 40 -2.30 26.61 -13.75
N LEU A 41 -2.02 26.25 -12.49
CA LEU A 41 -2.13 27.17 -11.35
C LEU A 41 -1.17 28.37 -11.46
N PHE A 42 0.04 28.16 -11.96
CA PHE A 42 1.03 29.23 -12.13
C PHE A 42 0.76 30.13 -13.34
N LEU A 43 0.21 29.58 -14.43
CA LEU A 43 -0.10 30.34 -15.65
C LEU A 43 -1.31 31.26 -15.46
N GLU A 44 -2.37 30.76 -14.83
CA GLU A 44 -3.59 31.53 -14.57
C GLU A 44 -3.94 31.45 -13.08
N PRO A 45 -3.21 32.16 -12.20
CA PRO A 45 -3.48 32.14 -10.78
C PRO A 45 -4.86 32.76 -10.50
N GLY A 46 -5.76 31.96 -9.94
CA GLY A 46 -7.13 32.36 -9.67
C GLY A 46 -7.89 31.33 -8.85
N LEU A 47 -9.12 31.65 -8.48
CA LEU A 47 -9.96 30.77 -7.67
C LEU A 47 -10.21 29.42 -8.37
N ILE A 48 -10.48 29.45 -9.68
CA ILE A 48 -10.78 28.26 -10.47
C ILE A 48 -9.56 27.35 -10.57
N SER A 49 -8.38 27.90 -10.88
CA SER A 49 -7.15 27.12 -10.98
C SER A 49 -6.70 26.56 -9.63
N GLY A 50 -6.92 27.30 -8.54
CA GLY A 50 -6.74 26.80 -7.18
C GLY A 50 -7.65 25.60 -6.86
N ILE A 51 -8.92 25.66 -7.24
CA ILE A 51 -9.86 24.54 -7.07
C ILE A 51 -9.42 23.34 -7.91
N VAL A 52 -9.05 23.54 -9.18
CA VAL A 52 -8.57 22.46 -10.06
C VAL A 52 -7.34 21.77 -9.46
N PHE A 53 -6.35 22.53 -9.02
CA PHE A 53 -5.16 21.99 -8.35
C PHE A 53 -5.53 21.22 -7.07
N GLY A 54 -6.40 21.78 -6.24
CA GLY A 54 -6.88 21.14 -5.02
C GLY A 54 -7.59 19.81 -5.28
N VAL A 55 -8.46 19.75 -6.29
CA VAL A 55 -9.15 18.52 -6.69
C VAL A 55 -8.17 17.47 -7.20
N VAL A 56 -7.20 17.86 -8.03
CA VAL A 56 -6.15 16.95 -8.52
C VAL A 56 -5.35 16.37 -7.35
N MET A 57 -4.94 17.21 -6.39
CA MET A 57 -4.24 16.74 -5.18
C MET A 57 -5.09 15.79 -4.34
N LEU A 58 -6.36 16.11 -4.17
CA LEU A 58 -7.27 15.28 -3.39
C LEU A 58 -7.46 13.89 -4.02
N VAL A 59 -7.68 13.84 -5.34
CA VAL A 59 -7.92 12.58 -6.07
C VAL A 59 -6.65 11.76 -6.24
N LEU A 60 -5.52 12.40 -6.57
CA LEU A 60 -4.28 11.69 -6.88
C LEU A 60 -3.44 11.33 -5.64
N PHE A 61 -3.62 12.04 -4.52
CA PHE A 61 -2.80 11.84 -3.33
C PHE A 61 -3.63 11.48 -2.09
N VAL A 62 -4.60 12.33 -1.73
CA VAL A 62 -5.32 12.19 -0.45
C VAL A 62 -6.18 10.92 -0.41
N ILE A 63 -6.99 10.67 -1.43
CA ILE A 63 -7.85 9.47 -1.49
C ILE A 63 -7.01 8.18 -1.49
N PRO A 64 -5.98 8.01 -2.36
CA PRO A 64 -5.12 6.83 -2.34
C PRO A 64 -4.42 6.63 -0.99
N LEU A 65 -3.97 7.72 -0.35
CA LEU A 65 -3.33 7.65 0.95
C LEU A 65 -4.30 7.16 2.04
N ILE A 66 -5.53 7.69 2.07
CA ILE A 66 -6.57 7.24 3.01
C ILE A 66 -6.88 5.76 2.78
N LEU A 67 -7.03 5.32 1.52
CA LEU A 67 -7.27 3.92 1.19
C LEU A 67 -6.11 3.02 1.65
N ALA A 68 -4.86 3.45 1.43
CA ALA A 68 -3.68 2.73 1.88
C ALA A 68 -3.65 2.59 3.41
N ILE A 69 -3.98 3.67 4.14
CA ILE A 69 -4.08 3.67 5.61
C ILE A 69 -5.18 2.71 6.07
N VAL A 70 -6.38 2.81 5.51
CA VAL A 70 -7.51 1.93 5.84
C VAL A 70 -7.16 0.47 5.56
N PHE A 71 -6.53 0.19 4.41
CA PHE A 71 -6.10 -1.16 4.05
C PHE A 71 -5.03 -1.69 5.02
N TYR A 72 -4.06 -0.88 5.40
CA TYR A 72 -3.04 -1.23 6.38
C TYR A 72 -3.68 -1.59 7.73
N PHE A 73 -4.54 -0.73 8.27
CA PHE A 73 -5.22 -1.00 9.54
C PHE A 73 -6.14 -2.23 9.47
N LYS A 74 -6.81 -2.46 8.34
CA LYS A 74 -7.66 -3.65 8.13
C LYS A 74 -6.83 -4.93 8.08
N LYS A 75 -5.65 -4.92 7.45
CA LYS A 75 -4.71 -6.06 7.42
C LYS A 75 -4.05 -6.32 8.77
N VAL A 76 -3.73 -5.27 9.54
CA VAL A 76 -3.11 -5.43 10.87
C VAL A 76 -4.11 -5.99 11.90
N LYS A 77 -5.41 -5.78 11.73
CA LYS A 77 -6.45 -6.27 12.66
C LYS A 77 -6.94 -7.71 12.39
N ALA A 78 -6.57 -8.38 11.30
CA ALA A 78 -6.90 -9.78 11.04
C ALA A 78 -5.73 -10.44 10.29
N PRO A 79 -5.00 -11.45 10.85
CA PRO A 79 -5.52 -12.58 11.62
C PRO A 79 -4.63 -12.99 12.83
N ILE A 80 -4.90 -12.47 14.03
CA ILE A 80 -4.30 -13.06 15.26
C ILE A 80 -5.22 -14.18 15.81
N GLN A 81 -6.50 -14.19 15.45
CA GLN A 81 -7.48 -15.11 16.03
C GLN A 81 -7.45 -16.53 15.44
N GLU A 82 -7.04 -16.73 14.18
CA GLU A 82 -6.96 -18.09 13.61
C GLU A 82 -5.79 -18.92 14.17
N ILE A 83 -4.72 -18.29 14.64
CA ILE A 83 -3.56 -19.00 15.20
C ILE A 83 -3.83 -19.43 16.64
N THR A 84 -4.57 -18.62 17.41
CA THR A 84 -4.93 -18.96 18.80
C THR A 84 -5.93 -20.11 18.87
N GLU A 85 -6.88 -20.21 17.92
CA GLU A 85 -7.87 -21.30 17.92
C GLU A 85 -7.24 -22.64 17.52
N LYS A 86 -6.39 -22.68 16.49
CA LYS A 86 -5.68 -23.92 16.11
C LYS A 86 -4.74 -24.43 17.21
N LYS A 87 -4.04 -23.53 17.91
CA LYS A 87 -3.16 -23.92 19.02
C LYS A 87 -3.94 -24.46 20.23
N LYS A 88 -5.16 -23.99 20.47
CA LYS A 88 -5.99 -24.48 21.60
C LYS A 88 -6.54 -25.90 21.35
N ILE A 89 -6.84 -26.24 20.10
CA ILE A 89 -7.37 -27.58 19.75
C ILE A 89 -6.28 -28.65 19.83
N GLU A 90 -5.04 -28.31 19.50
CA GLU A 90 -3.94 -29.28 19.53
C GLU A 90 -3.54 -29.67 20.95
N ILE A 91 -3.62 -28.75 21.92
CA ILE A 91 -3.27 -29.03 23.33
C ILE A 91 -4.30 -29.98 23.98
N HIS A 92 -5.59 -29.88 23.60
CA HIS A 92 -6.65 -30.74 24.16
C HIS A 92 -6.69 -32.16 23.58
N ARG A 93 -5.94 -32.46 22.53
CA ARG A 93 -5.84 -33.82 21.95
C ARG A 93 -4.71 -34.63 22.58
N VAL A 94 -3.82 -33.99 23.36
CA VAL A 94 -2.62 -34.61 23.93
C VAL A 94 -2.73 -34.88 25.44
N GLU A 95 -3.83 -34.45 26.08
CA GLU A 95 -4.20 -34.84 27.46
C GLU A 95 -5.04 -36.11 27.52
#